data_AF-A0A928K6X0-F1
#
_entry.id   AF-A0A928K6X0-F1
#
_cell.length_a   1.000
_cell.length_b   1.000
_cell.length_c   1.000
_cell.angle_alpha   90.00
_cell.angle_beta   90.00
_cell.angle_gamma   90.00
#
_symmetry.space_group_name_H-M   'P 1'
#
loop_
_entity.id
_entity.type
_entity.pdbx_description
1 polymer ?
#
loop_
_entity_poly.entity_id
_entity_poly.type
_entity_poly.pdbx_seq_one_letter_code
_entity_poly.pdbx_strand_id
1 'polypeptide(L)'
;MVRAVRHFRTITKHRHTVIYYCARAGILWQGLRHDLSKYTPTEFFAGVKYYQGYRSPNEAEREDIGYSSAWMHHKGRNRHHFEYWTDYDPAVRGKIRSIEMPYRYVVEMLCDRLAASRIYNGKNYSPDAPLKYFLPAKPNRMIHPATSDRIEDLLRMVAEKGEDEVLSYVKQTVREDRAARKAARKHR
;
A
#
# COMPACT_ATOMS: atom_id res chain seq x y z
N MET A 1 8.26 -22.22 16.14
CA MET A 1 8.55 -22.50 14.71
C MET A 1 7.33 -22.39 13.79
N VAL A 2 6.15 -22.95 14.12
CA VAL A 2 4.96 -22.91 13.23
C VAL A 2 4.51 -21.49 12.86
N ARG A 3 4.46 -20.55 13.82
CA ARG A 3 4.09 -19.14 13.55
C ARG A 3 5.06 -18.47 12.59
N ALA A 4 6.37 -18.71 12.73
CA ALA A 4 7.38 -18.12 11.86
C ALA A 4 7.23 -18.57 10.40
N VAL A 5 7.03 -19.87 10.17
CA VAL A 5 6.83 -20.43 8.83
C VAL A 5 5.53 -19.91 8.22
N ARG A 6 4.43 -19.86 8.99
CA ARG A 6 3.14 -19.34 8.49
C ARG A 6 3.22 -17.85 8.18
N HIS A 7 3.82 -17.05 9.06
CA HIS A 7 4.03 -15.62 8.83
C HIS A 7 4.86 -15.36 7.58
N PHE A 8 6.01 -16.03 7.45
CA PHE A 8 6.86 -15.94 6.26
C PHE A 8 6.09 -16.26 4.97
N ARG A 9 5.35 -17.39 4.96
CA ARG A 9 4.51 -17.75 3.81
C ARG A 9 3.47 -16.69 3.47
N THR A 10 2.81 -16.10 4.48
CA THR A 10 1.81 -15.04 4.27
C THR A 10 2.45 -13.79 3.65
N ILE A 11 3.55 -13.27 4.22
CA ILE A 11 4.19 -12.03 3.71
C ILE A 11 4.83 -12.24 2.33
N THR A 12 5.36 -13.44 2.05
CA THR A 12 5.93 -13.76 0.74
C THR A 12 4.85 -13.93 -0.32
N LYS A 13 3.73 -14.59 0.00
CA LYS A 13 2.58 -14.67 -0.91
C LYS A 13 2.02 -13.28 -1.23
N HIS A 14 1.93 -12.40 -0.23
CA HIS A 14 1.54 -10.98 -0.41
C HIS A 14 2.46 -10.28 -1.37
N ARG A 15 3.76 -10.27 -1.08
CA ARG A 15 4.76 -9.60 -1.91
C ARG A 15 4.73 -10.10 -3.36
N HIS A 16 4.63 -11.40 -3.60
CA HIS A 16 4.56 -11.93 -4.97
C HIS A 16 3.28 -11.53 -5.70
N THR A 17 2.15 -11.48 -4.99
CA THR A 17 0.89 -10.98 -5.56
C THR A 17 0.99 -9.49 -5.92
N VAL A 18 1.65 -8.68 -5.08
CA VAL A 18 1.91 -7.27 -5.39
C VAL A 18 2.83 -7.12 -6.59
N ILE A 19 3.90 -7.91 -6.69
CA ILE A 19 4.80 -7.91 -7.86
C ILE A 19 4.02 -8.21 -9.14
N TYR A 20 3.11 -9.21 -9.11
CA TYR A 20 2.23 -9.52 -10.23
C TYR A 20 1.39 -8.30 -10.65
N TYR A 21 0.71 -7.65 -9.70
CA TYR A 21 -0.09 -6.46 -9.99
C TYR A 21 0.76 -5.28 -10.49
N CYS A 22 1.90 -5.03 -9.86
CA CYS A 22 2.84 -4.00 -10.27
C CYS A 22 3.38 -4.23 -11.70
N ALA A 23 3.59 -5.49 -12.10
CA ALA A 23 3.98 -5.83 -13.47
C ALA A 23 2.88 -5.43 -14.47
N ARG A 24 1.63 -5.77 -14.14
CA ARG A 24 0.45 -5.43 -14.96
C ARG A 24 0.19 -3.93 -15.01
N ALA A 25 0.47 -3.21 -13.94
CA ALA A 25 0.34 -1.75 -13.84
C ALA A 25 1.55 -0.97 -14.42
N GLY A 26 2.56 -1.64 -15.01
CA GLY A 26 3.71 -0.97 -15.63
C GLY A 26 4.78 -0.44 -14.67
N ILE A 27 4.75 -0.87 -13.41
CA ILE A 27 5.70 -0.47 -12.34
C ILE A 27 6.49 -1.66 -11.77
N LEU A 28 6.78 -2.69 -12.57
CA LEU A 28 7.49 -3.92 -12.15
C LEU A 28 8.72 -3.65 -11.25
N TRP A 29 9.66 -2.81 -11.70
CA TRP A 29 10.88 -2.50 -10.95
C TRP A 29 10.66 -1.80 -9.61
N GLN A 30 9.51 -1.13 -9.44
CA GLN A 30 9.09 -0.60 -8.15
C GLN A 30 8.51 -1.74 -7.29
N GLY A 31 7.61 -2.55 -7.86
CA GLY A 31 7.01 -3.70 -7.19
C GLY A 31 8.01 -4.75 -6.70
N LEU A 32 9.13 -4.97 -7.39
CA LEU A 32 10.20 -5.86 -6.93
C LEU A 32 10.81 -5.44 -5.57
N ARG A 33 10.69 -4.16 -5.21
CA ARG A 33 11.18 -3.62 -3.93
C ARG A 33 10.08 -3.49 -2.87
N HIS A 34 8.85 -3.83 -3.21
CA HIS A 34 7.72 -3.78 -2.30
C HIS A 34 8.01 -4.61 -1.04
N ASP A 35 7.84 -3.99 0.12
CA ASP A 35 7.83 -4.62 1.44
C ASP A 35 9.05 -5.49 1.77
N LEU A 36 10.21 -5.17 1.21
CA LEU A 36 11.45 -5.82 1.61
C LEU A 36 11.76 -5.62 3.11
N SER A 37 11.25 -4.54 3.71
CA SER A 37 11.42 -4.28 5.13
C SER A 37 10.73 -5.32 6.02
N LYS A 38 9.69 -6.03 5.55
CA LYS A 38 8.99 -7.11 6.30
C LYS A 38 9.89 -8.29 6.63
N TYR A 39 11.03 -8.43 5.95
CA TYR A 39 12.02 -9.48 6.18
C TYR A 39 13.14 -9.05 7.14
N THR A 40 13.16 -7.79 7.58
CA THR A 40 14.12 -7.31 8.58
C THR A 40 13.77 -7.84 9.96
N PRO A 41 14.74 -8.00 10.89
CA PRO A 41 14.47 -8.46 12.24
C PRO A 41 13.39 -7.66 12.97
N THR A 42 13.39 -6.33 12.80
CA THR A 42 12.43 -5.40 13.43
C THR A 42 10.99 -5.74 13.09
N GLU A 43 10.69 -6.02 11.81
CA GLU A 43 9.33 -6.33 11.38
C GLU A 43 9.02 -7.83 11.49
N PHE A 44 9.97 -8.69 11.11
CA PHE A 44 9.73 -10.12 11.00
C PHE A 44 9.44 -10.75 12.38
N PHE A 45 10.26 -10.49 13.39
CA PHE A 45 10.08 -11.13 14.71
C PHE A 45 8.84 -10.61 15.44
N ALA A 46 8.54 -9.31 15.34
CA ALA A 46 7.27 -8.76 15.81
C ALA A 46 6.09 -9.43 15.08
N GLY A 47 6.19 -9.54 13.74
CA GLY A 47 5.21 -10.24 12.92
C GLY A 47 4.99 -11.70 13.32
N VAL A 48 6.05 -12.43 13.67
CA VAL A 48 5.96 -13.81 14.20
C VAL A 48 5.28 -13.88 15.56
N LYS A 49 5.65 -12.98 16.48
CA LYS A 49 5.10 -12.93 17.85
C LYS A 49 3.58 -12.74 17.81
N TYR A 50 3.13 -11.77 17.01
CA TYR A 50 1.73 -11.34 16.91
C TYR A 50 0.94 -12.03 15.77
N TYR A 51 1.48 -13.08 15.15
CA TYR A 51 0.81 -13.78 14.06
C TYR A 51 -0.45 -14.53 14.50
N GLN A 52 -1.60 -14.13 13.97
CA GLN A 52 -2.90 -14.77 14.21
C GLN A 52 -3.49 -15.47 12.97
N GLY A 53 -3.05 -15.08 11.75
CA GLY A 53 -3.42 -15.72 10.50
C GLY A 53 -4.64 -15.15 9.77
N TYR A 54 -5.46 -14.32 10.42
CA TYR A 54 -6.67 -13.73 9.82
C TYR A 54 -6.64 -12.19 9.72
N ARG A 55 -5.64 -11.54 10.33
CA ARG A 55 -5.42 -10.09 10.26
C ARG A 55 -3.94 -9.73 10.39
N SER A 56 -3.62 -8.45 10.21
CA SER A 56 -2.25 -7.93 10.33
C SER A 56 -1.69 -8.11 11.75
N PRO A 57 -0.49 -8.67 11.92
CA PRO A 57 0.19 -8.74 13.22
C PRO A 57 0.39 -7.38 13.89
N ASN A 58 0.48 -6.30 13.09
CA ASN A 58 0.63 -4.94 13.61
C ASN A 58 -0.61 -4.47 14.41
N GLU A 59 -1.81 -4.97 14.10
CA GLU A 59 -3.01 -4.64 14.90
C GLU A 59 -2.94 -5.30 16.28
N ALA A 60 -2.51 -6.56 16.35
CA ALA A 60 -2.33 -7.26 17.61
C ALA A 60 -1.20 -6.65 18.45
N GLU A 61 -0.12 -6.15 17.82
CA GLU A 61 0.91 -5.39 18.55
C GLU A 61 0.35 -4.09 19.13
N ARG A 62 -0.46 -3.34 18.36
CA ARG A 62 -1.10 -2.10 18.84
C ARG A 62 -2.04 -2.34 20.02
N GLU A 63 -2.78 -3.44 20.03
CA GLU A 63 -3.65 -3.80 21.15
C GLU A 63 -2.88 -4.20 22.41
N ASP A 64 -1.71 -4.82 22.26
CA ASP A 64 -0.88 -5.28 23.38
C ASP A 64 -0.15 -4.12 24.06
N ILE A 65 0.49 -3.24 23.28
CA ILE A 65 1.41 -2.22 23.82
C ILE A 65 1.06 -0.78 23.43
N GLY A 66 -0.05 -0.54 22.75
CA GLY A 66 -0.54 0.79 22.35
C GLY A 66 0.05 1.36 21.06
N TYR A 67 1.01 0.66 20.44
CA TYR A 67 1.60 1.03 19.14
C TYR A 67 2.16 -0.21 18.45
N SER A 68 2.58 -0.09 17.18
CA SER A 68 3.29 -1.17 16.49
C SER A 68 4.68 -0.71 16.06
N SER A 69 5.72 -1.31 16.67
CA SER A 69 7.11 -1.05 16.32
C SER A 69 7.41 -1.47 14.88
N ALA A 70 6.84 -2.61 14.46
CA ALA A 70 6.89 -3.10 13.09
C ALA A 70 6.26 -2.09 12.13
N TRP A 71 5.07 -1.57 12.43
CA TRP A 71 4.41 -0.57 11.59
C TRP A 71 5.20 0.73 11.49
N MET A 72 5.77 1.22 12.59
CA MET A 72 6.59 2.44 12.59
C MET A 72 7.80 2.30 11.67
N HIS A 73 8.48 1.15 11.71
CA HIS A 73 9.58 0.83 10.80
C HIS A 73 9.12 0.68 9.35
N HIS A 74 7.97 0.03 9.15
CA HIS A 74 7.39 -0.32 7.86
C HIS A 74 6.93 0.90 7.06
N LYS A 75 6.06 1.73 7.66
CA LYS A 75 5.54 2.94 7.01
C LYS A 75 6.66 3.93 6.66
N GLY A 76 7.75 3.95 7.43
CA GLY A 76 8.92 4.81 7.18
C GLY A 76 9.85 4.32 6.06
N ARG A 77 9.66 3.11 5.52
CA ARG A 77 10.50 2.53 4.45
C ARG A 77 9.73 2.25 3.16
N ASN A 78 8.41 2.07 3.26
CA ASN A 78 7.56 1.72 2.13
C ASN A 78 6.68 2.90 1.71
N ARG A 79 7.08 3.54 0.61
CA ARG A 79 6.48 4.79 0.11
C ARG A 79 5.07 4.64 -0.48
N HIS A 80 4.53 3.43 -0.59
CA HIS A 80 3.15 3.24 -0.99
C HIS A 80 2.16 3.40 0.18
N HIS A 81 2.65 3.54 1.41
CA HIS A 81 1.83 3.97 2.54
C HIS A 81 1.74 5.49 2.57
N PHE A 82 0.53 6.02 2.69
CA PHE A 82 0.30 7.47 2.74
C PHE A 82 0.90 8.10 4.00
N GLU A 83 1.07 7.32 5.07
CA GLU A 83 1.72 7.77 6.31
C GLU A 83 3.23 8.01 6.15
N TYR A 84 3.85 7.55 5.06
CA TYR A 84 5.19 7.98 4.68
C TYR A 84 5.20 9.46 4.24
N TRP A 85 4.09 9.90 3.63
CA TRP A 85 3.95 11.21 2.99
C TRP A 85 3.30 12.20 3.95
N THR A 86 3.95 12.40 5.10
CA THR A 86 3.54 13.37 6.10
C THR A 86 4.76 14.18 6.51
N ASP A 87 4.60 15.49 6.68
CA ASP A 87 5.70 16.38 7.02
C ASP A 87 5.23 17.51 7.95
N TYR A 88 6.15 18.26 8.53
CA TYR A 88 5.84 19.46 9.28
C TYR A 88 5.17 20.51 8.41
N ASP A 89 4.13 21.13 8.96
CA ASP A 89 3.46 22.24 8.31
C ASP A 89 4.34 23.50 8.41
N PRO A 90 4.81 24.07 7.28
CA PRO A 90 5.62 25.29 7.32
C PRO A 90 4.80 26.51 7.78
N ALA A 91 3.47 26.46 7.68
CA ALA A 91 2.60 27.55 8.10
C ALA A 91 2.21 27.46 9.58
N VAL A 92 2.29 26.27 10.20
CA VAL A 92 1.84 26.04 11.57
C VAL A 92 2.85 25.21 12.36
N ARG A 93 3.61 25.88 13.23
CA ARG A 93 4.64 25.26 14.06
C ARG A 93 4.07 24.08 14.87
N GLY A 94 4.73 22.94 14.77
CA GLY A 94 4.39 21.72 15.52
C GLY A 94 3.22 20.92 14.94
N LYS A 95 2.58 21.35 13.86
CA LYS A 95 1.58 20.53 13.16
C LYS A 95 2.22 19.66 12.08
N ILE A 96 1.70 18.45 11.93
CA ILE A 96 2.01 17.55 10.81
C ILE A 96 0.88 17.68 9.79
N ARG A 97 1.24 17.73 8.51
CA ARG A 97 0.31 17.70 7.38
C ARG A 97 0.59 16.51 6.48
N SER A 98 -0.45 15.99 5.83
CA SER A 98 -0.29 15.03 4.73
C SER A 98 0.21 15.72 3.46
N ILE A 99 1.04 15.03 2.69
CA ILE A 99 1.63 15.47 1.43
C ILE A 99 1.05 14.63 0.28
N GLU A 100 0.80 15.26 -0.85
CA GLU A 100 0.34 14.55 -2.03
C GLU A 100 1.35 13.48 -2.48
N MET A 101 0.89 12.25 -2.63
CA MET A 101 1.71 11.14 -3.09
C MET A 101 1.97 11.25 -4.60
N PRO A 102 3.22 11.06 -5.06
CA PRO A 102 3.49 10.87 -6.47
C PRO A 102 2.70 9.69 -7.03
N TYR A 103 2.12 9.85 -8.22
CA TYR A 103 1.18 8.89 -8.81
C TYR A 103 1.69 7.43 -8.83
N ARG A 104 2.97 7.21 -9.13
CA ARG A 104 3.58 5.86 -9.11
C ARG A 104 3.43 5.13 -7.76
N TYR A 105 3.39 5.85 -6.64
CA TYR A 105 3.21 5.27 -5.31
C TYR A 105 1.73 5.08 -4.98
N VAL A 106 0.83 5.89 -5.55
CA VAL A 106 -0.62 5.61 -5.52
C VAL A 106 -0.94 4.31 -6.28
N VAL A 107 -0.25 4.05 -7.39
CA VAL A 107 -0.38 2.81 -8.14
C VAL A 107 0.13 1.60 -7.36
N GLU A 108 1.26 1.70 -6.67
CA GLU A 108 1.73 0.63 -5.79
C GLU A 108 0.77 0.43 -4.60
N MET A 109 0.20 1.52 -4.07
CA MET A 109 -0.81 1.49 -3.01
C MET A 109 -2.10 0.76 -3.44
N LEU A 110 -2.52 0.92 -4.70
CA LEU A 110 -3.59 0.15 -5.33
C LEU A 110 -3.20 -1.33 -5.39
N CYS A 111 -2.03 -1.67 -5.95
CA CYS A 111 -1.56 -3.05 -6.11
C CYS A 111 -1.47 -3.77 -4.75
N ASP A 112 -1.00 -3.09 -3.71
CA ASP A 112 -0.94 -3.58 -2.34
C ASP A 112 -2.34 -3.94 -1.80
N ARG A 113 -3.33 -3.06 -1.99
CA ARG A 113 -4.72 -3.30 -1.57
C ARG A 113 -5.36 -4.47 -2.31
N LEU A 114 -5.17 -4.56 -3.63
CA LEU A 114 -5.67 -5.70 -4.42
C LEU A 114 -5.08 -7.01 -3.89
N ALA A 115 -3.77 -7.06 -3.66
CA ALA A 115 -3.09 -8.23 -3.13
C ALA A 115 -3.55 -8.60 -1.72
N ALA A 116 -3.61 -7.63 -0.81
CA ALA A 116 -4.06 -7.84 0.56
C ALA A 116 -5.50 -8.36 0.59
N SER A 117 -6.41 -7.71 -0.13
CA SER A 117 -7.81 -8.15 -0.21
C SER A 117 -7.93 -9.56 -0.78
N ARG A 118 -7.17 -9.90 -1.82
CA ARG A 118 -7.18 -11.26 -2.39
C ARG A 118 -6.65 -12.32 -1.43
N ILE A 119 -5.63 -12.00 -0.64
CA ILE A 119 -5.04 -12.92 0.33
C ILE A 119 -5.95 -13.15 1.53
N TYR A 120 -6.50 -12.09 2.11
CA TYR A 120 -7.32 -12.20 3.32
C TYR A 120 -8.74 -12.70 3.04
N ASN A 121 -9.34 -12.37 1.89
CA ASN A 121 -10.67 -12.86 1.55
C ASN A 121 -10.66 -14.24 0.89
N GLY A 122 -9.53 -14.64 0.26
CA GLY A 122 -9.37 -15.96 -0.34
C GLY A 122 -10.47 -16.28 -1.35
N LYS A 123 -11.27 -17.32 -1.08
CA LYS A 123 -12.40 -17.72 -1.94
C LYS A 123 -13.55 -16.71 -1.96
N ASN A 124 -13.64 -15.86 -0.95
CA ASN A 124 -14.67 -14.82 -0.81
C ASN A 124 -14.21 -13.49 -1.43
N TYR A 125 -13.11 -13.49 -2.19
CA TYR A 125 -12.62 -12.29 -2.83
C TYR A 125 -13.62 -11.76 -3.87
N SER A 126 -13.84 -10.45 -3.84
CA SER A 126 -14.64 -9.71 -4.81
C SER A 126 -13.89 -8.43 -5.19
N PRO A 127 -14.01 -7.94 -6.44
CA PRO A 127 -13.34 -6.71 -6.88
C PRO A 127 -13.64 -5.46 -6.04
N ASP A 128 -14.77 -5.42 -5.33
CA ASP A 128 -15.15 -4.32 -4.45
C ASP A 128 -14.59 -4.44 -3.02
N ALA A 129 -13.98 -5.56 -2.64
CA ALA A 129 -13.45 -5.77 -1.29
C ALA A 129 -12.39 -4.72 -0.86
N PRO A 130 -11.43 -4.32 -1.73
CA PRO A 130 -10.53 -3.20 -1.47
C PRO A 130 -11.26 -1.87 -1.19
N LEU A 131 -12.32 -1.57 -1.94
CA LEU A 131 -13.10 -0.34 -1.79
C LEU A 131 -13.90 -0.35 -0.47
N LYS A 132 -14.55 -1.48 -0.16
CA LYS A 132 -15.25 -1.71 1.12
C LYS A 132 -14.34 -1.57 2.33
N TYR A 133 -13.06 -1.93 2.19
CA TYR A 133 -12.06 -1.69 3.24
C TYR A 133 -11.61 -0.22 3.30
N PHE A 134 -11.57 0.49 2.16
CA PHE A 134 -11.08 1.85 2.10
C PHE A 134 -12.07 2.88 2.67
N LEU A 135 -13.35 2.81 2.25
CA LEU A 135 -14.34 3.86 2.51
C LEU A 135 -14.62 4.12 3.99
N PRO A 136 -14.85 3.10 4.86
CA PRO A 136 -15.14 3.35 6.27
C PRO A 136 -13.98 4.00 7.03
N ALA A 137 -12.76 3.76 6.57
CA ALA A 137 -11.55 4.31 7.18
C ALA A 137 -11.15 5.68 6.59
N LYS A 138 -11.69 6.08 5.43
CA LYS A 138 -11.34 7.35 4.74
C LYS A 138 -11.43 8.57 5.66
N PRO A 139 -12.50 8.79 6.45
CA PRO A 139 -12.65 10.00 7.27
C PRO A 139 -11.58 10.14 8.36
N ASN A 140 -11.00 9.02 8.81
CA ASN A 140 -10.07 8.98 9.95
C ASN A 140 -8.60 8.88 9.52
N ARG A 141 -8.30 8.95 8.21
CA ARG A 141 -6.94 8.82 7.68
C ARG A 141 -6.29 10.18 7.47
N MET A 142 -5.04 10.30 7.90
CA MET A 142 -4.17 11.42 7.52
C MET A 142 -3.59 11.19 6.13
N ILE A 143 -4.43 11.31 5.11
CA ILE A 143 -4.11 11.16 3.69
C ILE A 143 -4.42 12.48 2.97
N HIS A 144 -3.53 12.90 2.06
CA HIS A 144 -3.75 14.13 1.31
C HIS A 144 -5.03 14.02 0.45
N PRO A 145 -5.90 15.04 0.36
CA PRO A 145 -7.18 14.95 -0.35
C PRO A 145 -7.05 14.43 -1.79
N ALA A 146 -6.15 15.02 -2.59
CA ALA A 146 -5.93 14.58 -3.97
C ALA A 146 -5.43 13.12 -4.08
N THR A 147 -4.67 12.64 -3.09
CA THR A 147 -4.25 11.24 -3.02
C THR A 147 -5.41 10.34 -2.64
N SER A 148 -6.23 10.77 -1.67
CA SER A 148 -7.42 10.06 -1.19
C SER A 148 -8.45 9.86 -2.31
N ASP A 149 -8.73 10.92 -3.07
CA ASP A 149 -9.66 10.86 -4.19
C ASP A 149 -9.10 9.98 -5.31
N ARG A 150 -7.80 10.12 -5.63
CA ARG A 150 -7.17 9.29 -6.65
C ARG A 150 -7.22 7.79 -6.35
N ILE A 151 -6.94 7.39 -5.11
CA ILE A 151 -7.02 5.97 -4.75
C ILE A 151 -8.47 5.50 -4.71
N GLU A 152 -9.40 6.34 -4.23
CA GLU A 152 -10.82 6.00 -4.25
C GLU A 152 -11.34 5.77 -5.67
N ASP A 153 -11.05 6.67 -6.61
CA ASP A 153 -11.45 6.56 -8.01
C ASP A 153 -10.96 5.24 -8.64
N LEU A 154 -9.69 4.90 -8.39
CA LEU A 154 -9.11 3.64 -8.87
C LEU A 154 -9.81 2.42 -8.25
N LEU A 155 -10.12 2.47 -6.96
CA LEU A 155 -10.82 1.39 -6.27
C LEU A 155 -12.28 1.23 -6.73
N ARG A 156 -12.97 2.35 -7.00
CA ARG A 156 -14.30 2.35 -7.63
C ARG A 156 -14.25 1.76 -9.02
N MET A 157 -13.28 2.18 -9.84
CA MET A 157 -13.08 1.62 -11.17
C MET A 157 -12.81 0.11 -11.12
N VAL A 158 -12.05 -0.38 -10.13
CA VAL A 158 -11.85 -1.84 -9.97
C VAL A 158 -13.14 -2.55 -9.62
N ALA A 159 -13.96 -1.96 -8.73
CA ALA A 159 -15.25 -2.52 -8.37
C ALA A 159 -16.23 -2.58 -9.55
N GLU A 160 -16.22 -1.58 -10.42
CA GLU A 160 -17.13 -1.46 -11.57
C GLU A 160 -16.67 -2.25 -12.80
N LYS A 161 -15.37 -2.22 -13.08
CA LYS A 161 -14.79 -2.68 -14.36
C LYS A 161 -13.88 -3.90 -14.24
N GLY A 162 -13.52 -4.27 -13.02
CA GLY A 162 -12.59 -5.35 -12.74
C GLY A 162 -11.12 -4.95 -12.85
N GLU A 163 -10.26 -5.76 -12.23
CA GLU A 163 -8.83 -5.48 -12.09
C GLU A 163 -8.11 -5.35 -13.45
N ASP A 164 -8.51 -6.15 -14.43
CA ASP A 164 -7.81 -6.28 -15.71
C ASP A 164 -7.87 -5.00 -16.54
N GLU A 165 -9.07 -4.39 -16.63
CA GLU A 165 -9.26 -3.11 -17.31
C GLU A 165 -8.51 -2.00 -16.57
N VAL A 166 -8.65 -1.93 -15.24
CA VAL A 166 -8.02 -0.86 -14.46
C VAL A 166 -6.50 -0.94 -14.46
N LEU A 167 -5.92 -2.13 -14.36
CA LEU A 167 -4.46 -2.29 -14.43
C LEU A 167 -3.92 -1.90 -15.81
N SER A 168 -4.68 -2.15 -16.87
CA SER A 168 -4.34 -1.72 -18.24
C SER A 168 -4.42 -0.20 -18.39
N TYR A 169 -5.50 0.42 -17.90
CA TYR A 169 -5.66 1.87 -17.83
C TYR A 169 -4.50 2.52 -17.05
N VAL A 170 -4.23 2.04 -15.83
CA VAL A 170 -3.15 2.56 -14.97
C VAL A 170 -1.79 2.41 -15.65
N LYS A 171 -1.52 1.30 -16.34
CA LYS A 171 -0.27 1.12 -17.09
C LYS A 171 -0.07 2.19 -18.15
N GLN A 172 -1.14 2.60 -18.83
CA GLN A 172 -1.08 3.70 -19.78
C GLN A 172 -0.82 5.04 -19.07
N THR A 173 -1.58 5.37 -18.02
CA THR A 173 -1.42 6.61 -17.26
C THR A 173 -0.01 6.73 -16.64
N VAL A 174 0.58 5.62 -16.16
CA VAL A 174 1.96 5.59 -15.66
C VAL A 174 2.97 5.92 -16.77
N ARG A 175 2.74 5.48 -18.01
CA ARG A 175 3.62 5.80 -19.15
C ARG A 175 3.56 7.29 -19.46
N GLU A 176 2.36 7.86 -19.48
CA GLU A 176 2.12 9.29 -19.72
C GLU A 176 2.75 10.16 -18.62
N ASP A 177 2.55 9.83 -17.33
CA ASP A 177 3.18 10.52 -16.19
C ASP A 177 4.72 10.50 -16.27
N ARG A 178 5.31 9.36 -16.67
CA ARG A 178 6.76 9.25 -16.88
C ARG A 178 7.24 10.15 -18.03
N ALA A 179 6.52 10.18 -19.14
CA ALA A 179 6.85 11.02 -20.29
C ALA A 179 6.79 12.51 -19.92
N ALA A 180 5.71 12.94 -19.26
CA ALA A 180 5.52 14.32 -18.82
C ALA A 180 6.65 14.77 -17.86
N ARG A 181 7.00 13.93 -16.87
CA ARG A 181 8.11 14.24 -15.95
C ARG A 181 9.47 14.32 -16.65
N LYS A 182 9.72 13.49 -17.66
CA LYS A 182 10.94 13.54 -18.46
C LYS A 182 11.01 14.83 -19.28
N ALA A 183 9.90 15.24 -19.89
CA ALA A 183 9.81 16.51 -20.61
C ALA A 183 10.04 17.71 -19.69
N ALA A 184 9.38 17.76 -18.54
CA ALA A 184 9.55 18.85 -17.56
C ALA A 184 10.98 19.00 -17.05
N ARG A 185 11.73 17.90 -16.91
CA ARG A 185 13.16 17.94 -16.52
C ARG A 185 14.08 18.44 -17.62
N LYS A 186 13.70 18.35 -18.89
CA LYS A 186 14.52 18.84 -20.02
C LYS A 186 14.46 20.36 -20.15
N HIS A 187 13.46 21.00 -19.55
CA HIS A 187 13.23 22.45 -19.56
C HIS A 187 13.62 23.12 -18.23
N ARG A 188 14.32 22.40 -17.35
CA ARG A 188 14.88 22.88 -16.09
C ARG A 188 16.40 22.86 -16.18
#